data_AF-A0A0Q9YMZ7-F1
#
_entry.id   AF-A0A0Q9YMZ7-F1
#
_cell.length_a   1.000
_cell.length_b   1.000
_cell.length_c   1.000
_cell.angle_alpha   90.00
_cell.angle_beta   90.00
_cell.angle_gamma   90.00
#
_symmetry.space_group_name_H-M   'P 1'
#
loop_
_entity.id
_entity.type
_entity.pdbx_description
1 polymer ?
#
loop_
_entity_poly.entity_id
_entity_poly.type
_entity_poly.pdbx_seq_one_letter_code
_entity_poly.pdbx_strand_id
1 'polypeptide(L)'
;MDAKDVNDNREHNLELLSAMIDDELSIAEKNHLLTQIKADAVLQEKWRHFYIVKTIMRKKSQVPASINELTSQMMIHASEESHLANLHHPEQH
;
A
#
# COMPACT_ATOMS: atom_id res chain seq x y z
N MET A 1 11.60 16.71 17.28
CA MET A 1 10.93 16.77 15.96
C MET A 1 9.96 17.93 16.01
N ASP A 2 10.06 18.85 15.07
CA ASP A 2 9.17 20.02 14.98
C ASP A 2 7.76 19.58 14.57
N ALA A 3 6.72 20.28 15.03
CA ALA A 3 5.33 19.95 14.69
C ALA A 3 5.05 20.05 13.18
N LYS A 4 5.88 20.83 12.46
CA LYS A 4 5.85 20.97 11.00
C LYS A 4 6.34 19.69 10.31
N ASP A 5 7.44 19.11 10.78
CA ASP A 5 7.99 17.86 10.21
C ASP A 5 7.01 16.70 10.33
N VAL A 6 6.26 16.64 11.44
CA VAL A 6 5.24 15.59 11.65
C VAL A 6 4.06 15.75 10.69
N ASN A 7 3.70 16.98 10.34
CA ASN A 7 2.60 17.27 9.41
C ASN A 7 3.00 17.04 7.95
N ASP A 8 4.19 17.51 7.55
CA ASP A 8 4.73 17.31 6.19
C ASP A 8 4.91 15.82 5.89
N ASN A 9 5.38 15.04 6.88
CA ASN A 9 5.52 13.58 6.75
C ASN A 9 4.15 12.88 6.65
N ARG A 10 3.10 13.46 7.25
CA ARG A 10 1.74 12.93 7.19
C ARG A 10 1.07 13.23 5.85
N GLU A 11 1.24 14.43 5.29
CA GLU A 11 0.75 14.77 3.95
C GLU A 11 1.44 13.92 2.88
N HIS A 12 2.77 13.79 2.96
CA HIS A 12 3.53 12.92 2.06
C HIS A 12 3.05 11.45 2.10
N ASN A 13 2.80 10.93 3.30
CA ASN A 13 2.26 9.56 3.44
C ASN A 13 0.87 9.41 2.82
N LEU A 14 0.00 10.43 2.88
CA LEU A 14 -1.32 10.37 2.24
C LEU A 14 -1.20 10.35 0.70
N GLU A 15 -0.26 11.10 0.13
CA GLU A 15 0.02 11.06 -1.32
C GLU A 15 0.51 9.67 -1.75
N LEU A 16 1.44 9.08 -0.99
CA LEU A 16 1.93 7.73 -1.26
C LEU A 16 0.81 6.68 -1.15
N LEU A 17 -0.15 6.83 -0.23
CA LEU A 17 -1.30 5.92 -0.17
C LEU A 17 -2.17 6.02 -1.44
N SER A 18 -2.34 7.21 -2.01
CA SER A 18 -3.06 7.38 -3.28
C SER A 18 -2.31 6.73 -4.44
N ALA A 19 -1.01 7.00 -4.57
CA ALA A 19 -0.17 6.42 -5.62
C ALA A 19 -0.09 4.88 -5.52
N MET A 20 -0.03 4.33 -4.30
CA MET A 20 -0.04 2.89 -4.08
C MET A 20 -1.34 2.25 -4.58
N ILE A 21 -2.45 2.95 -4.40
CA ILE A 21 -3.75 2.50 -4.83
C ILE A 21 -3.86 2.51 -6.35
N ASP A 22 -3.31 3.52 -7.01
CA ASP A 22 -3.25 3.65 -8.47
C ASP A 22 -2.18 2.76 -9.12
N ASP A 23 -1.44 1.98 -8.33
CA ASP A 23 -0.36 1.08 -8.75
C ASP A 23 0.83 1.82 -9.39
N GLU A 24 1.05 3.07 -8.96
CA GLU A 24 2.10 3.95 -9.47
C GLU A 24 3.41 3.85 -8.66
N LEU A 25 3.41 3.11 -7.55
CA LEU A 25 4.58 2.93 -6.69
C LEU A 25 5.42 1.72 -7.10
N SER A 26 6.74 1.86 -6.98
CA SER A 26 7.66 0.72 -7.07
C SER A 26 7.47 -0.26 -5.90
N ILE A 27 7.91 -1.50 -6.08
CA ILE A 27 7.87 -2.54 -5.02
C ILE A 27 8.57 -2.07 -3.73
N ALA A 28 9.68 -1.33 -3.86
CA ALA A 28 10.42 -0.80 -2.72
C ALA A 28 9.58 0.24 -1.95
N GLU A 29 8.92 1.16 -2.66
CA GLU A 29 8.05 2.18 -2.06
C GLU A 29 6.81 1.55 -1.43
N LYS A 30 6.18 0.56 -2.09
CA LYS A 30 5.07 -0.22 -1.53
C LYS A 30 5.47 -0.86 -0.19
N ASN A 31 6.64 -1.51 -0.13
CA ASN A 31 7.15 -2.17 1.08
C ASN A 31 7.48 -1.17 2.21
N HIS A 32 8.07 -0.02 1.86
CA HIS A 32 8.34 1.04 2.81
C HIS A 32 7.04 1.59 3.41
N LEU A 33 6.06 1.91 2.56
CA LEU A 33 4.76 2.42 2.99
C LEU A 33 3.97 1.38 3.81
N LEU A 34 4.01 0.10 3.45
CA LEU A 34 3.41 -0.98 4.24
C LEU A 34 3.98 -1.04 5.66
N THR A 35 5.28 -0.77 5.82
CA THR A 35 5.93 -0.74 7.14
C THR A 35 5.39 0.44 7.97
N GLN A 36 5.23 1.60 7.35
CA GLN A 36 4.65 2.78 8.01
C GLN A 36 3.17 2.58 8.38
N ILE A 37 2.36 2.04 7.46
CA ILE A 37 0.94 1.72 7.72
C ILE A 37 0.83 0.76 8.90
N LYS A 38 1.65 -0.30 8.98
CA LYS A 38 1.59 -1.24 10.11
C LYS A 38 1.85 -0.58 11.47
N ALA A 39 2.65 0.48 11.50
CA ALA A 39 3.03 1.17 12.73
C ALA A 39 2.07 2.33 13.14
N ASP A 40 1.21 2.79 12.23
CA ASP A 40 0.36 3.98 12.45
C ASP A 40 -1.13 3.68 12.21
N ALA A 41 -1.92 3.70 13.28
CA ALA A 41 -3.36 3.44 13.24
C ALA A 41 -4.16 4.45 12.40
N VAL A 42 -3.71 5.71 12.31
CA VAL A 42 -4.35 6.74 11.49
C VAL A 42 -4.10 6.46 10.02
N LEU A 43 -2.88 6.07 9.64
CA LEU A 43 -2.58 5.66 8.27
C LEU A 43 -3.33 4.39 7.87
N GLN A 44 -3.53 3.44 8.78
CA GLN A 44 -4.37 2.25 8.55
C GLN A 44 -5.82 2.62 8.22
N GLU A 45 -6.40 3.53 9.00
CA GLU A 45 -7.78 3.98 8.77
C GLU A 45 -7.92 4.72 7.44
N LYS A 46 -6.98 5.61 7.12
CA LYS A 46 -6.96 6.34 5.84
C LYS A 46 -6.81 5.40 4.66
N TRP A 47 -5.88 4.45 4.75
CA TRP A 47 -5.68 3.40 3.76
C TRP A 47 -6.98 2.62 3.48
N ARG A 48 -7.66 2.18 4.54
CA ARG A 48 -8.95 1.49 4.43
C ARG A 48 -9.99 2.34 3.71
N HIS A 49 -10.12 3.62 4.08
CA HIS A 49 -11.08 4.52 3.44
C HIS A 49 -10.80 4.68 1.94
N PHE A 50 -9.56 4.93 1.54
CA PHE A 50 -9.23 5.07 0.12
C PHE A 50 -9.50 3.78 -0.66
N TYR A 51 -9.14 2.62 -0.11
CA TYR A 51 -9.41 1.34 -0.75
C TYR A 51 -10.92 1.08 -0.93
N ILE A 52 -11.73 1.34 0.11
CA ILE A 52 -13.19 1.19 0.05
C ILE A 52 -13.77 2.09 -1.04
N VAL A 53 -13.43 3.39 -1.02
CA VAL A 53 -13.93 4.37 -2.00
C VAL A 53 -13.60 3.92 -3.41
N LYS A 54 -12.36 3.49 -3.66
CA LYS A 54 -11.96 3.02 -4.99
C LYS A 54 -12.62 1.71 -5.40
N THR A 55 -12.82 0.78 -4.49
CA THR A 55 -13.51 -0.49 -4.77
C THR A 55 -14.95 -0.22 -5.19
N ILE A 56 -15.63 0.70 -4.51
CA ILE A 56 -16.97 1.20 -4.87
C ILE A 56 -16.94 1.87 -6.25
N MET A 57 -15.99 2.79 -6.49
CA MET A 57 -15.85 3.48 -7.79
C MET A 57 -15.56 2.53 -8.95
N ARG A 58 -14.76 1.47 -8.72
CA ARG A 58 -14.46 0.42 -9.70
C ARG A 58 -15.59 -0.60 -9.87
N LYS A 59 -16.73 -0.44 -9.19
CA LYS A 59 -17.87 -1.39 -9.17
C LYS A 59 -17.46 -2.83 -8.87
N LYS A 60 -16.39 -3.02 -8.07
CA LYS A 60 -15.99 -4.36 -7.63
C LYS A 60 -16.96 -4.82 -6.54
N SER A 61 -17.51 -6.03 -6.66
CA SER A 61 -18.49 -6.57 -5.70
C SER A 61 -17.94 -6.85 -4.31
N GLN A 62 -16.61 -6.85 -4.13
CA GLN A 62 -15.99 -7.31 -2.89
C GLN A 62 -15.09 -6.22 -2.31
N VAL A 63 -15.59 -5.61 -1.23
CA VAL A 63 -14.83 -4.70 -0.36
C VAL A 63 -14.31 -5.54 0.81
N PRO A 64 -13.01 -5.50 1.14
CA PRO A 64 -12.46 -6.23 2.28
C PRO A 64 -13.14 -5.78 3.57
N ALA A 65 -13.49 -6.73 4.42
CA ALA A 65 -14.25 -6.48 5.64
C ALA A 65 -13.41 -5.73 6.69
N SER A 66 -12.09 -5.93 6.68
CA SER A 66 -11.17 -5.38 7.69
C SER A 66 -9.82 -4.90 7.13
N ILE A 67 -9.11 -4.10 7.92
CA ILE A 67 -7.74 -3.63 7.63
C ILE A 67 -6.75 -4.81 7.56
N ASN A 68 -6.94 -5.82 8.40
CA ASN A 68 -6.10 -7.02 8.41
C ASN A 68 -6.25 -7.82 7.11
N GLU A 69 -7.47 -7.91 6.60
CA GLU A 69 -7.76 -8.57 5.32
C GLU A 69 -7.11 -7.79 4.16
N LEU A 70 -7.27 -6.46 4.16
CA LEU A 70 -6.65 -5.58 3.17
C LEU A 70 -5.11 -5.67 3.18
N THR A 71 -4.50 -5.63 4.37
CA THR A 71 -3.04 -5.75 4.52
C THR A 71 -2.55 -7.14 4.11
N SER A 72 -3.33 -8.19 4.38
CA SER A 72 -2.99 -9.56 3.95
C SER A 72 -3.02 -9.70 2.43
N GLN A 73 -4.06 -9.19 1.76
CA GLN A 73 -4.16 -9.20 0.29
C GLN A 73 -2.97 -8.48 -0.34
N MET A 74 -2.55 -7.35 0.23
CA MET A 74 -1.36 -6.62 -0.24
C MET A 74 -0.05 -7.38 -0.05
N MET A 75 0.15 -8.04 1.10
CA MET A 75 1.36 -8.83 1.32
C MET A 75 1.45 -10.01 0.36
N ILE A 76 0.32 -10.60 0.00
CA ILE A 76 0.25 -11.65 -1.03
C ILE A 76 0.65 -11.05 -2.38
N HIS A 77 0.00 -9.96 -2.83
CA HIS A 77 0.32 -9.31 -4.10
C HIS A 77 1.79 -8.86 -4.20
N ALA A 78 2.32 -8.20 -3.17
CA ALA A 78 3.71 -7.75 -3.16
C ALA A 78 4.71 -8.93 -3.20
N SER A 79 4.36 -10.06 -2.55
CA SER A 79 5.17 -11.28 -2.61
C SER A 79 5.13 -11.93 -3.98
N GLU A 80 3.96 -11.96 -4.64
CA GLU A 80 3.79 -12.46 -6.00
C GLU A 80 4.55 -11.60 -7.02
N GLU A 81 4.43 -10.27 -6.93
CA GLU A 81 5.18 -9.34 -7.80
C GLU A 81 6.70 -9.49 -7.61
N SER A 82 7.17 -9.60 -6.37
CA SER A 82 8.58 -9.85 -6.06
C SER A 82 9.06 -11.21 -6.59
N HIS A 83 8.24 -12.26 -6.47
CA HIS A 83 8.57 -13.58 -7.01
C HIS A 83 8.66 -13.58 -8.53
N LEU A 84 7.71 -12.92 -9.21
CA LEU A 84 7.72 -12.76 -10.67
C LEU A 84 8.90 -11.94 -11.18
N ALA A 85 9.30 -10.89 -10.46
CA ALA A 85 10.49 -10.11 -10.77
C ALA A 85 11.77 -10.96 -10.71
N ASN A 86 11.85 -11.91 -9.76
CA ASN A 86 12.99 -12.81 -9.61
C ASN A 86 13.01 -13.96 -10.65
N LEU A 87 11.85 -14.39 -11.16
CA LEU A 87 11.75 -15.44 -12.19
C LEU A 87 12.11 -14.95 -13.61
N HIS A 88 12.06 -13.63 -13.87
CA HIS A 88 12.43 -13.05 -15.17
C HIS A 88 13.93 -12.75 -15.32
N HIS A 89 14.76 -13.12 -14.35
CA HIS A 89 16.21 -13.19 -14.55
C HIS A 89 16.54 -14.54 -15.20
N PRO A 90 16.90 -14.61 -16.49
CA PRO A 90 17.52 -15.82 -17.00
C PRO A 90 18.79 -16.04 -16.18
N GLU A 91 18.79 -17.12 -15.41
CA GLU A 91 19.94 -17.68 -14.73
C GLU A 91 21.02 -17.91 -15.81
N GLN A 92 21.88 -16.92 -16.05
CA GLN A 92 23.15 -17.13 -16.74
C GLN A 92 24.10 -17.70 -15.70
N HIS A 93 24.05 -19.01 -15.48
CA HIS A 93 25.12 -19.75 -14.83
C HIS A 93 25.20 -21.17 -15.37
#